data_AF-A0AA44IEA8-F1
#
_entry.id   AF-A0AA44IEA8-F1
#
_cell.length_a   1.000
_cell.length_b   1.000
_cell.length_c   1.000
_cell.angle_alpha   90.00
_cell.angle_beta   90.00
_cell.angle_gamma   90.00
#
_symmetry.space_group_name_H-M   'P 1'
#
loop_
_entity.id
_entity.type
_entity.pdbx_description
1 polymer ?
#
loop_
_entity_poly.entity_id
_entity_poly.type
_entity_poly.pdbx_seq_one_letter_code
_entity_poly.pdbx_strand_id
1 'polypeptide(L)' 'AAWLPRSRSAALAVGPTGTDLTTDGGRTWRSVGTGSYDTVDCAPDSGCWASGERGAVARLAVRGGAGRGGTA' A
#
# COMPACT_ATOMS: atom_id res chain seq x y z
N ALA A 1 -5.64 8.65 1.21
CA ALA A 1 -5.54 7.20 1.53
C ALA A 1 -6.39 6.42 0.54
N ALA A 2 -6.00 5.18 0.20
CA ALA A 2 -6.69 4.32 -0.74
C ALA A 2 -6.90 2.91 -0.15
N TRP A 3 -8.09 2.35 -0.33
CA TRP A 3 -8.41 0.98 0.09
C TRP A 3 -7.84 -0.04 -0.89
N LEU A 4 -7.29 -1.13 -0.37
CA LEU A 4 -6.66 -2.16 -1.18
C LEU A 4 -7.72 -3.01 -1.89
N PRO A 5 -7.60 -3.19 -3.22
CA PRO A 5 -8.47 -4.08 -3.97
C PRO A 5 -8.32 -5.48 -3.40
N ARG A 6 -9.45 -6.17 -3.19
CA ARG A 6 -9.54 -7.50 -2.55
C ARG A 6 -9.32 -7.55 -1.04
N SER A 7 -9.31 -6.40 -0.36
CA SER A 7 -9.44 -6.34 1.11
C SER A 7 -10.61 -5.48 1.53
N ARG A 8 -11.33 -5.90 2.59
CA ARG A 8 -12.37 -5.07 3.21
C ARG A 8 -11.87 -4.21 4.37
N SER A 9 -10.61 -4.38 4.76
CA SER A 9 -10.06 -3.75 5.98
C SER A 9 -8.65 -3.18 5.79
N ALA A 10 -8.05 -3.31 4.61
CA ALA A 10 -6.69 -2.85 4.37
C ALA A 10 -6.66 -1.61 3.48
N ALA A 11 -5.90 -0.59 3.89
CA ALA A 11 -5.72 0.67 3.16
C ALA A 11 -4.32 1.22 3.34
N LEU A 12 -3.88 2.01 2.35
CA LEU A 12 -2.64 2.78 2.40
C LEU A 12 -2.95 4.26 2.60
N ALA A 13 -2.22 4.89 3.50
CA ALA A 13 -2.13 6.34 3.61
C ALA A 13 -0.73 6.77 3.21
N VAL A 14 -0.62 7.85 2.45
CA VAL A 14 0.66 8.45 2.08
C VAL A 14 0.68 9.92 2.51
N GLY A 15 1.88 10.42 2.74
CA GLY A 15 2.12 11.83 3.00
C GLY A 15 3.61 12.16 2.95
N PRO A 16 3.99 13.42 3.22
CA PRO A 16 5.37 13.86 3.20
C PRO A 16 6.29 13.11 4.17
N THR A 17 5.73 12.53 5.24
CA THR A 17 6.47 11.79 6.27
C THR A 17 6.59 10.29 5.98
N GLY A 18 5.92 9.78 4.94
CA GLY A 18 5.98 8.37 4.58
C GLY A 18 4.66 7.77 4.15
N THR A 19 4.62 6.44 4.21
CA THR A 19 3.48 5.60 3.83
C THR A 19 3.15 4.65 4.97
N ASP A 20 1.88 4.63 5.35
CA ASP A 20 1.34 3.76 6.41
C ASP A 20 0.29 2.81 5.84
N LEU A 21 0.25 1.60 6.41
CA LEU A 21 -0.69 0.55 6.06
C LEU A 21 -1.57 0.22 7.28
N THR A 22 -2.87 0.17 7.07
CA THR A 22 -3.79 -0.50 7.99
C THR A 22 -4.22 -1.85 7.40
N THR A 23 -4.54 -2.82 8.26
CA THR A 23 -5.18 -4.08 7.87
C THR A 23 -6.43 -4.40 8.69
N ASP A 24 -6.82 -3.50 9.60
CA ASP A 24 -7.88 -3.68 10.59
C ASP A 24 -8.98 -2.63 10.47
N GLY A 25 -9.13 -2.00 9.31
CA GLY A 25 -10.16 -1.00 9.04
C GLY A 25 -9.78 0.41 9.49
N GLY A 26 -8.49 0.72 9.58
CA GLY A 26 -7.99 2.03 9.98
C GLY A 26 -7.94 2.25 11.49
N ARG A 27 -8.08 1.19 12.30
CA ARG A 27 -7.96 1.27 13.77
C ARG A 27 -6.51 1.38 14.20
N THR A 28 -5.63 0.63 13.53
CA THR A 28 -4.18 0.74 13.70
C THR A 28 -3.47 0.91 12.36
N TRP A 29 -2.34 1.60 12.41
CA TRP A 29 -1.53 1.95 11.25
C TRP A 29 -0.07 1.62 11.54
N ARG A 30 0.62 1.05 10.55
CA ARG A 30 2.04 0.75 10.62
C ARG A 30 2.78 1.37 9.44
N SER A 31 3.94 1.94 9.71
CA SER A 31 4.79 2.49 8.65
C SER A 31 5.39 1.38 7.80
N VAL A 32 5.29 1.55 6.48
CA VAL A 32 5.77 0.59 5.47
C VAL A 32 6.68 1.23 4.42
N GLY A 33 6.82 2.55 4.42
CA GLY A 33 7.71 3.28 3.54
C GLY A 33 7.95 4.69 4.02
N THR A 34 9.09 5.26 3.63
CA THR A 34 9.51 6.62 4.00
C THR A 34 9.42 7.60 2.83
N GLY A 35 8.80 7.20 1.71
CA GLY A 35 8.65 8.05 0.54
C GLY A 35 7.64 9.17 0.77
N SER A 36 7.97 10.37 0.29
CA SER A 36 7.10 11.54 0.27
C SER A 36 6.17 11.46 -0.94
N TYR A 37 4.88 11.26 -0.68
CA TYR A 37 3.85 11.25 -1.72
C TYR A 37 2.65 12.09 -1.30
N ASP A 38 2.03 12.74 -2.28
CA ASP A 38 0.88 13.62 -2.09
C ASP A 38 -0.43 12.86 -2.23
N THR A 39 -0.47 11.84 -3.11
CA THR A 39 -1.66 11.05 -3.38
C THR A 39 -1.34 9.57 -3.57
N VAL A 40 -2.34 8.73 -3.31
CA VAL A 40 -2.31 7.29 -3.55
C VAL A 40 -3.66 6.86 -4.10
N ASP A 41 -3.65 5.99 -5.11
CA ASP A 41 -4.86 5.39 -5.67
C ASP A 41 -4.63 3.89 -5.95
N CYS A 42 -5.71 3.13 -5.86
CA CYS A 42 -5.70 1.69 -6.10
C CYS A 42 -6.77 1.31 -7.13
N ALA A 43 -6.34 0.75 -8.24
CA ALA A 43 -7.20 0.29 -9.31
C ALA A 43 -7.77 -1.12 -9.03
N PRO A 44 -8.94 -1.47 -9.58
CA PRO A 44 -9.57 -2.78 -9.37
C PRO A 44 -8.71 -3.98 -9.78
N ASP A 45 -7.71 -3.78 -10.65
CA ASP A 45 -6.75 -4.79 -11.11
C ASP A 45 -5.67 -5.16 -10.06
N SER A 46 -5.84 -4.70 -8.81
CA SER A 46 -4.87 -4.84 -7.71
C SER A 46 -3.62 -3.96 -7.82
N GLY A 47 -3.53 -3.06 -8.81
CA GLY A 47 -2.49 -2.05 -8.88
C GLY A 47 -2.73 -0.93 -7.89
N CYS A 48 -1.72 -0.57 -7.08
CA CYS A 48 -1.76 0.65 -6.27
C CYS A 48 -0.54 1.50 -6.59
N TRP A 49 -0.78 2.79 -6.81
CA TRP A 49 0.24 3.77 -7.16
C TRP A 49 0.18 4.97 -6.24
N ALA A 50 1.35 5.56 -6.00
CA ALA A 50 1.49 6.83 -5.30
C ALA A 50 2.24 7.83 -6.17
N SER A 51 1.80 9.09 -6.12
CA SER A 51 2.43 10.23 -6.81
C SER A 51 2.92 11.24 -5.78
N GLY A 52 4.11 11.79 -5.98
CA GLY A 52 4.70 12.72 -5.02
C GLY A 52 5.63 13.76 -5.63
N GLU A 53 6.40 14.37 -4.75
CA GLU A 53 7.33 15.45 -5.05
C GLU A 53 8.23 15.16 -6.26
N ARG A 54 8.52 16.21 -7.04
CA ARG A 54 9.48 16.15 -8.17
C ARG A 54 9.14 15.06 -9.20
N GLY A 55 7.85 14.75 -9.36
CA GLY A 55 7.38 13.73 -10.31
C GLY A 55 7.62 12.29 -9.83
N ALA A 56 7.77 12.08 -8.53
CA ALA A 56 7.91 10.73 -7.98
C ALA A 56 6.66 9.90 -8.27
N VAL A 57 6.87 8.67 -8.75
CA VAL A 57 5.83 7.65 -8.92
C VAL A 57 6.31 6.37 -8.28
N ALA A 58 5.49 5.79 -7.41
CA ALA A 58 5.75 4.49 -6.82
C ALA A 58 4.58 3.54 -7.06
N ARG A 59 4.87 2.25 -7.14
CA ARG A 59 3.87 1.19 -7.19
C ARG A 59 4.04 0.31 -5.96
N LEU A 60 2.93 -0.04 -5.32
CA LEU A 60 2.94 -1.02 -4.24
C LEU A 60 3.38 -2.38 -4.77
N ALA A 61 4.48 -2.91 -4.25
CA ALA A 61 4.90 -4.28 -4.49
C ALA A 61 4.41 -5.16 -3.33
N VAL A 62 3.47 -6.06 -3.62
CA VAL A 62 3.19 -7.16 -2.68
C VAL A 62 4.39 -8.09 -2.75
N ARG A 63 5.21 -8.13 -1.70
CA ARG A 63 6.12 -9.26 -1.55
C ARG A 63 5.24 -10.48 -1.30
N GLY A 64 5.12 -11.33 -2.32
CA GLY A 64 4.33 -12.56 -2.24
C GLY A 64 4.71 -13.30 -0.97
N GLY A 65 3.71 -13.71 -0.19
CA GLY A 65 3.92 -14.61 0.92
C GLY A 65 4.58 -15.88 0.40
N ALA A 66 5.86 -16.05 0.69
CA ALA A 66 6.44 -17.38 0.83
C ALA A 66 5.66 -18.07 1.94
N GLY A 67 4.67 -18.87 1.56
CA GLY A 67 3.71 -19.46 2.50
C GLY A 67 2.52 -20.15 1.86
N ARG A 68 2.69 -20.78 0.69
CA ARG A 68 1.81 -21.86 0.22
C ARG A 68 2.63 -22.93 -0.49
N GLY A 69 2.74 -24.08 0.15
CA GLY A 69 3.02 -25.36 -0.49
C GLY A 69 4.47 -25.80 -0.51
N GLY A 70 4.94 -26.40 0.58
CA GLY A 70 5.77 -27.58 0.42
C GLY A 70 4.90 -28.71 -0.11
N THR A 71 5.38 -29.41 -1.15
CA THR A 71 5.20 -30.84 -1.42
C THR A 71 5.95 -31.21 -2.70
N ALA A 72 6.82 -32.22 -2.56
CA ALA A 72 7.41 -33.11 -3.56
C ALA A 72 8.30 -32.51 -4.66
#